data_AF-A0A355UY48-F1
#
_entry.id   AF-A0A355UY48-F1
#
_cell.length_a   1.000
_cell.length_b   1.000
_cell.length_c   1.000
_cell.angle_alpha   90.00
_cell.angle_beta   90.00
_cell.angle_gamma   90.00
#
_symmetry.space_group_name_H-M   'P 1'
#
loop_
_entity.id
_entity.type
_entity.pdbx_description
1 polymer ?
#
loop_
_entity_poly.entity_id
_entity_poly.type
_entity_poly.pdbx_seq_one_letter_code
_entity_poly.pdbx_strand_id
1 'polypeptide(L)'
;MEYKNSRYETAKKNWDEIIENLQNNKQKLAEYFKFSSRLYKHSFSDAVMIYKQNPKATKVLELKEWNRLGRYVNRGAVSIAAFGKGHKCRHFFDVSQTNGKKEPALWSMDKQIENQLIKAANEKYNADYKSLKEVIAKASIEAINNNIMEFADKIYSMKLNAEQLNEYKKSVVSAARYIVGNR
;
A
#
# COMPACT_ATOMS: atom_id res chain seq x y z
N MET A 1 -25.48 -22.80 19.81
CA MET A 1 -24.00 -22.83 19.87
C MET A 1 -23.51 -21.74 18.94
N GLU A 2 -23.13 -20.60 19.50
CA GLU A 2 -22.80 -19.37 18.76
C GLU A 2 -21.50 -19.61 17.97
N TYR A 3 -21.54 -19.52 16.65
CA TYR A 3 -20.33 -19.60 15.83
C TYR A 3 -19.42 -18.43 16.24
N LYS A 4 -18.40 -18.69 17.07
CA LYS A 4 -17.31 -17.73 17.29
C LYS A 4 -16.78 -17.35 15.91
N ASN A 5 -17.11 -16.15 15.44
CA ASN A 5 -16.64 -15.63 14.17
C ASN A 5 -15.12 -15.81 14.12
N SER A 6 -14.64 -16.65 13.21
CA SER A 6 -13.22 -16.90 13.09
C SER A 6 -12.51 -15.58 12.79
N ARG A 7 -11.25 -15.44 13.22
CA ARG A 7 -10.45 -14.23 12.92
C ARG A 7 -10.44 -13.88 11.43
N TYR A 8 -10.54 -14.90 10.58
CA TYR A 8 -10.64 -14.76 9.14
C TYR A 8 -11.96 -14.12 8.69
N GLU A 9 -13.09 -14.53 9.27
CA GLU A 9 -14.40 -13.91 8.98
C GLU A 9 -14.45 -12.46 9.50
N THR A 10 -13.82 -12.17 10.65
CA THR A 10 -13.63 -10.77 11.09
C THR A 10 -12.77 -9.97 10.11
N ALA A 11 -11.71 -10.56 9.56
CA ALA A 11 -10.86 -9.90 8.58
C ALA A 11 -11.61 -9.60 7.27
N LYS A 12 -12.46 -10.53 6.80
CA LYS A 12 -13.36 -10.30 5.66
C LYS A 12 -14.34 -9.16 5.92
N LYS A 13 -15.04 -9.19 7.06
CA LYS A 13 -15.96 -8.10 7.43
C LYS A 13 -15.25 -6.75 7.46
N ASN A 14 -14.07 -6.68 8.08
CA ASN A 14 -13.26 -5.46 8.12
C ASN A 14 -12.85 -4.99 6.71
N TRP A 15 -12.55 -5.93 5.81
CA TRP A 15 -12.22 -5.65 4.42
C TRP A 15 -13.40 -5.05 3.66
N ASP A 16 -14.57 -5.69 3.74
CA ASP A 16 -15.76 -5.22 3.03
C ASP A 16 -16.13 -3.80 3.49
N GLU A 17 -16.15 -3.56 4.81
CA GLU A 17 -16.44 -2.25 5.39
C GLU A 17 -15.45 -1.16 4.96
N ILE A 18 -14.14 -1.44 4.97
CA ILE A 18 -13.15 -0.41 4.62
C ILE A 18 -13.11 -0.15 3.12
N ILE A 19 -13.26 -1.19 2.29
CA ILE A 19 -13.26 -1.02 0.83
C ILE A 19 -14.49 -0.22 0.39
N GLU A 20 -15.67 -0.51 0.92
CA GLU A 20 -16.89 0.26 0.65
C GLU A 20 -16.71 1.74 1.03
N ASN A 21 -16.11 2.01 2.21
CA ASN A 21 -15.84 3.39 2.64
C ASN A 21 -14.83 4.10 1.72
N LEU A 22 -13.71 3.44 1.40
CA LEU A 22 -12.68 4.00 0.53
C LEU A 22 -13.19 4.27 -0.89
N GLN A 23 -14.10 3.45 -1.41
CA GLN A 23 -14.72 3.65 -2.72
C GLN A 23 -15.68 4.85 -2.74
N ASN A 24 -16.45 5.04 -1.66
CA ASN A 24 -17.51 6.04 -1.60
C ASN A 24 -17.08 7.36 -0.93
N ASN A 25 -15.88 7.45 -0.36
CA ASN A 25 -15.39 8.63 0.34
C ASN A 25 -13.99 9.06 -0.11
N LYS A 26 -13.95 10.08 -0.97
CA LYS A 26 -12.71 10.64 -1.53
C LYS A 26 -11.73 11.14 -0.46
N GLN A 27 -12.23 11.73 0.62
CA GLN A 27 -11.40 12.23 1.71
C GLN A 27 -10.72 11.08 2.46
N LYS A 28 -11.48 10.01 2.76
CA LYS A 28 -10.94 8.80 3.40
C LYS A 28 -9.96 8.07 2.50
N LEU A 29 -10.21 8.06 1.18
CA LEU A 29 -9.28 7.52 0.21
C LEU A 29 -7.95 8.29 0.19
N ALA A 30 -8.00 9.62 0.23
CA ALA A 30 -6.80 10.45 0.32
C ALA A 30 -6.04 10.23 1.64
N GLU A 31 -6.75 10.15 2.78
CA GLU A 31 -6.15 9.80 4.08
C GLU A 31 -5.45 8.43 4.05
N TYR A 32 -6.09 7.44 3.42
CA TYR A 32 -5.50 6.12 3.22
C TYR A 32 -4.25 6.17 2.34
N PHE A 33 -4.27 6.89 1.22
CA PHE A 33 -3.09 7.03 0.36
C PHE A 33 -1.94 7.73 1.07
N LYS A 34 -2.24 8.76 1.87
CA LYS A 34 -1.22 9.40 2.72
C LYS A 34 -0.68 8.43 3.76
N PHE A 35 -1.52 7.59 4.35
CA PHE A 35 -1.10 6.57 5.29
C PHE A 35 -0.20 5.50 4.64
N SER A 36 -0.63 4.94 3.51
CA SER A 36 0.04 3.84 2.83
C SER A 36 1.38 4.24 2.22
N SER A 37 1.60 5.53 1.92
CA SER A 37 2.90 6.07 1.48
C SER A 37 4.08 5.68 2.41
N ARG A 38 3.82 5.54 3.71
CA ARG A 38 4.82 5.14 4.72
C ARG A 38 5.01 3.64 4.83
N LEU A 39 4.09 2.84 4.30
CA LEU A 39 4.07 1.37 4.36
C LEU A 39 4.52 0.72 3.04
N TYR A 40 5.51 1.31 2.36
CA TYR A 40 6.01 0.88 1.04
C TYR A 40 6.49 -0.59 0.92
N LYS A 41 6.66 -1.31 2.03
CA LYS A 41 7.00 -2.75 2.05
C LYS A 41 5.77 -3.66 2.11
N HIS A 42 4.57 -3.11 2.24
CA HIS A 42 3.33 -3.87 2.36
C HIS A 42 2.58 -3.84 1.03
N SER A 43 1.87 -4.93 0.73
CA SER A 43 0.91 -4.93 -0.38
C SER A 43 -0.23 -3.94 -0.10
N PHE A 44 -0.98 -3.58 -1.14
CA PHE A 44 -2.21 -2.80 -0.98
C PHE A 44 -3.14 -3.43 0.06
N SER A 45 -3.38 -4.75 -0.03
CA SER A 45 -4.32 -5.42 0.87
C SER A 45 -3.88 -5.41 2.32
N ASP A 46 -2.59 -5.63 2.58
CA ASP A 46 -2.02 -5.55 3.93
C ASP A 46 -2.11 -4.11 4.45
N ALA A 47 -1.75 -3.11 3.65
CA ALA A 47 -1.82 -1.70 4.05
C ALA A 47 -3.26 -1.26 4.37
N VAL A 48 -4.27 -1.71 3.63
CA VAL A 48 -5.69 -1.47 3.93
C VAL A 48 -6.07 -2.09 5.29
N MET A 49 -5.69 -3.33 5.54
CA MET A 49 -6.01 -4.02 6.79
C MET A 49 -5.30 -3.38 8.00
N ILE A 50 -4.06 -2.92 7.81
CA ILE A 50 -3.33 -2.14 8.82
C ILE A 50 -4.04 -0.81 9.05
N TYR A 51 -4.41 -0.07 8.01
CA TYR A 51 -5.10 1.22 8.14
C TYR A 51 -6.42 1.10 8.91
N LYS A 52 -7.24 0.10 8.57
CA LYS A 52 -8.54 -0.17 9.23
C LYS A 52 -8.40 -0.46 10.72
N GLN A 53 -7.36 -1.21 11.11
CA GLN A 53 -7.17 -1.66 12.49
C GLN A 53 -6.30 -0.72 13.33
N ASN A 54 -5.34 -0.03 12.71
CA ASN A 54 -4.45 0.93 13.36
C ASN A 54 -3.99 2.02 12.36
N PRO A 55 -4.76 3.11 12.19
CA PRO A 55 -4.41 4.20 11.28
C PRO A 55 -3.21 5.03 11.74
N LYS A 56 -2.68 4.78 12.95
CA LYS A 56 -1.49 5.43 13.50
C LYS A 56 -0.22 4.58 13.36
N ALA A 57 -0.32 3.38 12.78
CA ALA A 57 0.83 2.51 12.61
C ALA A 57 1.91 3.16 11.72
N THR A 58 3.17 2.91 12.05
CA THR A 58 4.34 3.54 11.40
C THR A 58 5.34 2.53 10.86
N LYS A 59 5.60 1.45 11.59
CA LYS A 59 6.48 0.36 11.16
C LYS A 59 5.82 -0.92 11.59
N VAL A 60 5.42 -1.73 10.62
CA VAL A 60 4.58 -2.89 10.86
C VAL A 60 5.28 -4.12 10.30
N LEU A 61 5.40 -5.17 11.10
CA LEU A 61 6.03 -6.44 10.72
C LEU A 61 5.37 -7.62 11.44
N GLU A 62 5.55 -8.82 10.88
CA GLU A 62 5.21 -10.07 11.57
C GLU A 62 6.19 -10.33 12.73
N LEU A 63 5.75 -11.07 13.75
CA LEU A 63 6.55 -11.40 14.94
C LEU A 63 7.95 -11.93 14.60
N LYS A 64 8.05 -12.85 13.63
CA LYS A 64 9.33 -13.44 13.23
C LYS A 64 10.33 -12.41 12.68
N GLU A 65 9.84 -11.38 12.00
CA GLU A 65 10.69 -10.33 11.42
C GLU A 65 11.12 -9.35 12.50
N TRP A 66 10.26 -9.05 13.47
CA TRP A 66 10.67 -8.30 14.66
C TRP A 66 11.78 -9.03 15.44
N ASN A 67 11.61 -10.33 15.68
CA ASN A 67 12.59 -11.14 16.40
C ASN A 67 13.96 -11.14 15.68
N ARG A 68 13.96 -11.20 14.34
CA ARG A 68 15.19 -11.07 13.52
C ARG A 68 15.92 -9.74 13.72
N LEU A 69 15.17 -8.67 13.94
CA LEU A 69 15.71 -7.34 14.24
C LEU A 69 16.11 -7.16 15.72
N GLY A 70 15.98 -8.21 16.55
CA GLY A 70 16.23 -8.14 17.99
C GLY A 70 15.20 -7.31 18.74
N ARG A 71 13.97 -7.26 18.23
CA ARG A 71 12.81 -6.66 18.90
C ARG A 71 11.75 -7.72 19.17
N TYR A 72 11.08 -7.60 20.31
CA TYR A 72 10.11 -8.58 20.78
C TYR A 72 8.77 -7.91 21.02
N VAL A 73 7.69 -8.56 20.60
CA VAL A 73 6.33 -8.07 20.82
C VAL A 73 6.00 -8.12 22.31
N ASN A 74 5.45 -7.02 22.83
CA ASN A 74 5.06 -6.88 24.23
C ASN A 74 3.99 -7.91 24.60
N ARG A 75 4.07 -8.47 25.81
CA ARG A 75 3.05 -9.38 26.32
C ARG A 75 1.67 -8.70 26.30
N GLY A 76 0.67 -9.37 25.75
CA GLY A 76 -0.69 -8.85 25.65
C GLY A 76 -0.94 -7.93 24.44
N ALA A 77 0.06 -7.68 23.58
CA ALA A 77 -0.15 -6.91 22.36
C ALA A 77 -1.19 -7.58 21.44
N VAL A 78 -2.13 -6.79 20.95
CA VAL A 78 -3.14 -7.23 19.99
C VAL A 78 -2.58 -7.07 18.58
N SER A 79 -2.55 -8.16 17.83
CA SER A 79 -2.09 -8.16 16.43
C SER A 79 -3.09 -7.50 15.50
N ILE A 80 -2.59 -6.92 14.42
CA ILE A 80 -3.35 -6.56 13.22
C ILE A 80 -3.46 -7.82 12.35
N ALA A 81 -4.69 -8.23 12.02
CA ALA A 81 -4.93 -9.40 11.18
C ALA A 81 -5.03 -8.99 9.70
N ALA A 82 -4.31 -9.67 8.81
CA ALA A 82 -4.47 -9.54 7.36
C ALA A 82 -4.59 -10.92 6.70
N PHE A 83 -4.89 -10.94 5.40
CA PHE A 83 -5.07 -12.19 4.66
C PHE A 83 -3.75 -12.96 4.48
N GLY A 84 -3.82 -14.27 4.73
CA GLY A 84 -2.73 -15.23 4.53
C GLY A 84 -3.06 -16.26 3.46
N LYS A 85 -2.30 -17.38 3.46
CA LYS A 85 -2.58 -18.50 2.54
C LYS A 85 -3.85 -19.24 2.96
N GLY A 86 -4.77 -19.43 2.02
CA GLY A 86 -6.06 -20.07 2.27
C GLY A 86 -6.91 -19.27 3.26
N HIS A 87 -7.70 -19.96 4.08
CA HIS A 87 -8.58 -19.34 5.09
C HIS A 87 -7.83 -19.04 6.41
N LYS A 88 -6.63 -18.46 6.32
CA LYS A 88 -5.79 -18.11 7.48
C LYS A 88 -5.45 -16.64 7.49
N CYS A 89 -5.23 -16.10 8.69
CA CYS A 89 -4.72 -14.74 8.88
C CYS A 89 -3.20 -14.75 9.07
N ARG A 90 -2.55 -13.69 8.57
CA ARG A 90 -1.23 -13.26 9.02
C ARG A 90 -1.39 -12.19 10.10
N HIS A 91 -0.42 -12.13 11.00
CA HIS A 91 -0.49 -11.29 12.19
C HIS A 91 0.69 -10.33 12.22
N PHE A 92 0.35 -9.06 12.17
CA PHE A 92 1.31 -7.96 12.18
C PHE A 92 1.25 -7.20 13.50
N PHE A 93 2.37 -6.57 13.85
CA PHE A 93 2.51 -5.73 15.03
C PHE A 93 3.21 -4.44 14.65
N ASP A 94 2.70 -3.31 15.14
CA ASP A 94 3.39 -2.03 15.02
C ASP A 94 4.58 -1.97 15.97
N VAL A 95 5.61 -1.19 15.60
CA VAL A 95 6.82 -1.03 16.41
C VAL A 95 6.54 -0.52 17.83
N SER A 96 5.51 0.30 18.02
CA SER A 96 5.07 0.77 19.35
C SER A 96 4.64 -0.38 20.27
N GLN A 97 4.32 -1.54 19.71
CA GLN A 97 3.95 -2.76 20.44
C GLN A 97 5.15 -3.67 20.72
N THR A 98 6.38 -3.20 20.49
CA THR A 98 7.60 -3.99 20.64
C THR A 98 8.60 -3.31 21.58
N ASN A 99 9.48 -4.11 22.17
CA ASN A 99 10.64 -3.65 22.94
C ASN A 99 11.93 -4.29 22.38
N GLY A 100 13.10 -3.93 22.93
CA GLY A 100 14.40 -4.51 22.54
C GLY A 100 15.31 -3.50 21.82
N LYS A 101 16.06 -3.97 20.82
CA LYS A 101 17.04 -3.15 20.07
C LYS A 101 16.39 -1.93 19.41
N LYS A 102 17.19 -0.91 19.07
CA LYS A 102 16.73 0.31 18.38
C LYS A 102 15.86 -0.01 17.17
N GLU A 103 14.82 0.79 16.97
CA GLU A 103 13.91 0.64 15.83
C GLU A 103 14.65 0.74 14.49
N PRO A 104 14.29 -0.09 13.49
CA PRO A 104 14.90 -0.01 12.18
C PRO A 104 14.60 1.35 11.53
N ALA A 105 15.60 1.95 10.90
CA ALA A 105 15.42 3.13 10.08
C ALA A 105 14.54 2.79 8.86
N LEU A 106 13.64 3.70 8.50
CA LEU A 106 12.92 3.61 7.24
C LEU A 106 13.80 4.16 6.12
N TRP A 107 13.70 3.56 4.94
CA TRP A 107 14.29 4.16 3.75
C TRP A 107 13.73 5.56 3.52
N SER A 108 14.62 6.48 3.18
CA SER A 108 14.34 7.86 2.77
C SER A 108 14.94 8.13 1.39
N MET A 109 14.29 9.00 0.61
CA MET A 109 14.85 9.52 -0.64
C MET A 109 15.73 10.73 -0.32
N ASP A 110 16.99 10.70 -0.74
CA ASP A 110 17.83 11.90 -0.78
C ASP A 110 18.02 12.41 -2.22
N LYS A 111 18.60 13.60 -2.37
CA LYS A 111 18.82 14.22 -3.69
C LYS A 111 19.75 13.40 -4.58
N GLN A 112 20.68 12.64 -4.00
CA GLN A 112 21.62 11.84 -4.77
C GLN A 112 20.89 10.65 -5.39
N ILE A 113 20.08 9.92 -4.61
CA ILE A 113 19.25 8.82 -5.08
C ILE A 113 18.23 9.34 -6.11
N GLU A 114 17.61 10.50 -5.87
CA GLU A 114 16.67 11.11 -6.82
C GLU A 114 17.33 11.36 -8.19
N ASN A 115 18.51 11.97 -8.21
CA ASN A 115 19.25 12.23 -9.46
C ASN A 115 19.64 10.93 -10.18
N GLN A 116 20.05 9.91 -9.43
CA GLN A 116 20.37 8.60 -9.99
C GLN A 116 19.13 7.93 -10.63
N LEU A 117 17.97 8.04 -9.98
CA LEU A 117 16.71 7.51 -10.52
C LEU A 117 16.27 8.25 -11.78
N ILE A 118 16.38 9.58 -11.81
CA ILE A 118 16.06 10.37 -13.00
C ILE A 118 16.98 9.98 -14.16
N LYS A 119 18.29 9.87 -13.91
CA LYS A 119 19.26 9.44 -14.93
C LYS A 119 18.91 8.05 -15.48
N ALA A 120 18.69 7.07 -14.61
CA ALA A 120 18.35 5.71 -15.02
C ALA A 120 17.03 5.65 -15.79
N ALA A 121 16.04 6.47 -15.42
CA ALA A 121 14.78 6.58 -16.15
C ALA A 121 14.98 7.20 -17.54
N ASN A 122 15.78 8.26 -17.66
CA ASN A 122 16.09 8.89 -18.94
C ASN A 122 16.79 7.92 -19.89
N GLU A 123 17.75 7.14 -19.39
CA GLU A 123 18.43 6.08 -20.15
C GLU A 123 17.45 4.98 -20.59
N LYS A 124 16.64 4.45 -19.65
CA LYS A 124 15.68 3.38 -19.94
C LYS A 124 14.61 3.79 -20.95
N TYR A 125 14.11 5.02 -20.84
CA TYR A 125 12.97 5.50 -21.63
C TYR A 125 13.37 6.34 -22.83
N ASN A 126 14.67 6.55 -23.05
CA ASN A 126 15.20 7.49 -24.04
C ASN A 126 14.46 8.84 -23.97
N ALA A 127 14.43 9.43 -22.77
CA ALA A 127 13.66 10.62 -22.44
C ALA A 127 14.52 11.66 -21.71
N ASP A 128 13.98 12.85 -21.49
CA ASP A 128 14.67 13.95 -20.81
C ASP A 128 13.84 14.48 -19.62
N TYR A 129 13.51 13.59 -18.69
CA TYR A 129 12.80 13.95 -17.47
C TYR A 129 13.64 14.88 -16.59
N LYS A 130 13.01 15.95 -16.09
CA LYS A 130 13.64 16.96 -15.23
C LYS A 130 13.30 16.80 -13.75
N SER A 131 12.34 15.94 -13.44
CA SER A 131 11.85 15.76 -12.08
C SER A 131 11.39 14.34 -11.80
N LEU A 132 11.44 13.94 -10.53
CA LEU A 132 10.88 12.65 -10.10
C LEU A 132 9.37 12.55 -10.40
N LYS A 133 8.63 13.66 -10.41
CA LYS A 133 7.21 13.71 -10.75
C LYS A 133 6.93 13.22 -12.17
N GLU A 134 7.81 13.54 -13.11
CA GLU A 134 7.72 13.08 -14.50
C GLU A 134 8.04 11.60 -14.62
N VAL A 135 9.11 11.15 -13.94
CA VAL A 135 9.51 9.74 -13.87
C VAL A 135 8.38 8.88 -13.31
N ILE A 136 7.77 9.28 -12.19
CA ILE A 136 6.64 8.58 -11.59
C ILE A 136 5.45 8.52 -12.54
N ALA A 137 5.16 9.62 -13.25
CA ALA A 137 4.05 9.66 -14.17
C ALA A 137 4.24 8.67 -15.32
N LYS A 138 5.43 8.64 -15.91
CA LYS A 138 5.78 7.67 -16.95
C LYS A 138 5.68 6.25 -16.42
N ALA A 139 6.31 5.96 -15.28
CA ALA A 139 6.32 4.63 -14.68
C ALA A 139 4.91 4.16 -14.34
N SER A 140 4.03 5.06 -13.88
CA SER A 140 2.63 4.75 -13.58
C SER A 140 1.85 4.39 -14.85
N ILE A 141 2.03 5.16 -15.93
CA ILE A 141 1.38 4.88 -17.22
C ILE A 141 1.87 3.55 -17.79
N GLU A 142 3.17 3.27 -17.73
CA GLU A 142 3.71 1.97 -18.15
C GLU A 142 3.19 0.82 -17.31
N ALA A 143 3.14 0.97 -15.98
CA ALA A 143 2.58 -0.06 -15.12
C ALA A 143 1.12 -0.36 -15.49
N ILE A 144 0.32 0.67 -15.79
CA ILE A 144 -1.06 0.47 -16.26
C ILE A 144 -1.08 -0.26 -17.60
N ASN A 145 -0.27 0.18 -18.57
CA ASN A 145 -0.28 -0.40 -19.91
C ASN A 145 0.22 -1.85 -19.92
N ASN A 146 1.25 -2.17 -19.14
CA ASN A 146 1.82 -3.52 -19.07
C ASN A 146 0.87 -4.51 -18.38
N ASN A 147 0.08 -4.03 -17.43
CA ASN A 147 -0.89 -4.86 -16.70
C ASN A 147 -2.31 -4.69 -17.26
N ILE A 148 -2.49 -4.00 -18.39
CA ILE A 148 -3.83 -3.71 -18.91
C ILE A 148 -4.57 -4.99 -19.27
N MET A 149 -3.85 -6.04 -19.67
CA MET A 149 -4.40 -7.37 -19.94
C MET A 149 -4.86 -8.08 -18.66
N GLU A 150 -4.10 -7.98 -17.57
CA GLU A 150 -4.52 -8.53 -16.26
C GLU A 150 -5.71 -7.78 -15.67
N PHE A 151 -5.81 -6.49 -15.98
CA PHE A 151 -6.96 -5.67 -15.61
C PHE A 151 -8.06 -5.68 -16.68
N ALA A 152 -7.86 -6.33 -17.82
CA ALA A 152 -8.74 -6.18 -18.98
C ALA A 152 -10.14 -6.63 -18.61
N ASP A 153 -10.29 -7.81 -18.01
CA ASP A 153 -11.59 -8.34 -17.60
C ASP A 153 -12.32 -7.39 -16.64
N LYS A 154 -11.58 -6.78 -15.70
CA LYS A 154 -12.14 -5.80 -14.76
C LYS A 154 -12.51 -4.49 -15.46
N ILE A 155 -11.64 -3.96 -16.32
CA ILE A 155 -11.89 -2.73 -17.09
C ILE A 155 -13.07 -2.93 -18.04
N TYR A 156 -13.15 -4.08 -18.71
CA TYR A 156 -14.28 -4.48 -19.56
C TYR A 156 -15.57 -4.59 -18.74
N SER A 157 -15.52 -5.16 -17.53
CA SER A 157 -16.69 -5.23 -16.64
C SER A 157 -17.20 -3.85 -16.20
N MET A 158 -16.33 -2.83 -16.16
CA MET A 158 -16.72 -1.45 -15.84
C MET A 158 -17.48 -0.78 -16.98
N LYS A 159 -17.44 -1.34 -18.21
CA LYS A 159 -18.15 -0.83 -19.40
C LYS A 159 -17.90 0.67 -19.67
N LEU A 160 -16.65 1.11 -19.45
CA LEU A 160 -16.27 2.52 -19.65
C LEU A 160 -16.14 2.84 -21.15
N ASN A 161 -16.62 4.01 -21.55
CA ASN A 161 -16.31 4.56 -22.87
C ASN A 161 -14.84 5.09 -22.93
N ALA A 162 -14.38 5.51 -24.11
CA ALA A 162 -13.00 5.95 -24.31
C ALA A 162 -12.60 7.15 -23.42
N GLU A 163 -13.52 8.09 -23.20
CA GLU A 163 -13.29 9.26 -22.35
C GLU A 163 -13.17 8.86 -20.87
N GLN A 164 -14.11 8.05 -20.38
CA GLN A 164 -14.10 7.52 -19.02
C GLN A 164 -12.87 6.65 -18.74
N LEU A 165 -12.43 5.85 -19.72
CA LEU A 165 -11.20 5.08 -19.61
C LEU A 165 -9.96 5.99 -19.48
N ASN A 166 -9.94 7.10 -20.20
CA ASN A 166 -8.86 8.08 -20.08
C ASN A 166 -8.86 8.76 -18.70
N GLU A 167 -10.03 9.14 -18.19
CA GLU A 167 -10.17 9.69 -16.83
C GLU A 167 -9.75 8.69 -15.75
N TYR A 168 -10.11 7.41 -15.92
CA TYR A 168 -9.64 6.35 -15.05
C TYR A 168 -8.10 6.25 -15.03
N LYS A 169 -7.45 6.24 -16.21
CA LYS A 169 -5.97 6.26 -16.30
C LYS A 169 -5.36 7.47 -15.60
N LYS A 170 -5.93 8.67 -15.80
CA LYS A 170 -5.50 9.90 -15.10
C LYS A 170 -5.66 9.80 -13.58
N SER A 171 -6.74 9.18 -13.12
CA SER A 171 -7.00 8.97 -11.68
C SER A 171 -5.93 8.09 -11.03
N VAL A 172 -5.50 7.02 -11.70
CA VAL A 172 -4.45 6.12 -11.21
C VAL A 172 -3.11 6.84 -11.13
N VAL A 173 -2.74 7.60 -12.17
CA VAL A 173 -1.53 8.44 -12.17
C VAL A 173 -1.57 9.48 -11.04
N SER A 174 -2.73 10.09 -10.81
CA SER A 174 -2.91 11.07 -9.73
C SER A 174 -2.78 10.43 -8.36
N ALA A 175 -3.33 9.24 -8.15
CA ALA A 175 -3.17 8.48 -6.91
C ALA A 175 -1.70 8.09 -6.67
N ALA A 176 -1.00 7.59 -7.69
CA ALA A 176 0.41 7.25 -7.60
C ALA A 176 1.28 8.48 -7.24
N ARG A 177 1.06 9.60 -7.93
CA ARG A 177 1.73 10.88 -7.61
C ARG A 177 1.43 11.34 -6.18
N TYR A 178 0.18 11.23 -5.73
CA TYR A 178 -0.21 11.62 -4.38
C TYR A 178 0.48 10.76 -3.32
N ILE A 179 0.52 9.43 -3.51
CA ILE A 179 1.19 8.50 -2.58
C ILE A 179 2.68 8.83 -2.50
N VAL A 180 3.35 8.98 -3.65
CA VAL A 180 4.80 9.25 -3.65
C VAL A 180 5.12 10.66 -3.12
N GLY A 181 4.29 11.66 -3.42
CA GLY A 181 4.49 13.03 -2.94
C GLY A 181 4.20 13.24 -1.45
N ASN A 182 3.54 12.29 -0.79
CA ASN A 182 3.25 12.34 0.66
C ASN A 182 4.21 11.48 1.50
N ARG A 183 5.25 10.93 0.88
CA ARG A 183 6.27 10.14 1.58
C ARG A 183 7.29 11.04 2.29
#